data_AF-A0A2M7FBQ5-F1
#
_entry.id   AF-A0A2M7FBQ5-F1
#
_cell.length_a   1.000
_cell.length_b   1.000
_cell.length_c   1.000
_cell.angle_alpha   90.00
_cell.angle_beta   90.00
_cell.angle_gamma   90.00
#
_symmetry.space_group_name_H-M   'P 1'
#
loop_
_entity.id
_entity.type
_entity.pdbx_description
1 polymer ?
#
loop_
_entity_poly.entity_id
_entity_poly.type
_entity_poly.pdbx_seq_one_letter_code
_entity_poly.pdbx_strand_id
1 'polypeptide(L)' 'MKLPDLDKARSEKQISSSDFLRSYNDDLPAGFPRASSALLREFKKTHETLFKHTNIWSLDQHRKKVMDWLTTRREK' A
#
# COMPACT_ATOMS: atom_id res chain seq x y z
N MET A 1 4.97 23.64 23.75
CA MET A 1 3.82 23.03 23.05
C MET A 1 4.09 23.02 21.55
N LYS A 2 4.49 21.87 21.00
CA LYS A 2 4.14 21.34 19.67
C LYS A 2 4.98 20.06 19.52
N LEU A 3 4.42 18.91 19.89
CA LEU A 3 4.96 17.65 19.39
C LEU A 3 4.80 17.74 17.87
N PRO A 4 5.87 17.74 17.07
CA PRO A 4 5.70 17.64 15.63
C PRO A 4 4.93 16.36 15.39
N ASP A 5 3.88 16.50 14.60
CA ASP A 5 2.93 15.47 14.23
C ASP A 5 3.68 14.33 13.51
N LEU A 6 4.22 13.40 14.32
CA LEU A 6 4.92 12.21 13.86
C LEU A 6 3.98 11.28 13.09
N ASP A 7 2.67 11.47 13.26
CA ASP A 7 1.61 10.73 12.57
C ASP A 7 1.44 11.21 11.12
N LYS A 8 1.53 12.52 10.89
CA LYS A 8 1.54 13.14 9.55
C LYS A 8 2.83 12.83 8.80
N ALA A 9 3.98 12.86 9.47
CA ALA A 9 5.26 12.43 8.88
C ALA A 9 5.33 10.91 8.61
N ARG A 10 4.52 10.10 9.31
CA ARG A 10 4.32 8.68 8.98
C ARG A 10 3.37 8.47 7.81
N SER A 11 2.32 9.27 7.71
CA SER A 11 1.34 9.21 6.60
C SER A 11 1.91 9.76 5.28
N GLU A 12 2.86 10.69 5.35
CA GLU A 12 3.65 11.20 4.22
C GLU A 12 4.98 10.46 4.02
N LYS A 13 5.26 9.41 4.81
CA LYS A 13 6.48 8.62 4.64
C LYS A 13 6.36 7.90 3.30
N GLN A 14 7.12 8.42 2.36
CA GLN A 14 7.25 7.85 1.04
C GLN A 14 7.91 6.48 1.17
N ILE A 15 7.12 5.43 1.39
CA ILE A 15 7.65 4.11 1.69
C ILE A 15 7.95 3.34 0.40
N SER A 16 9.02 2.56 0.42
CA SER A 16 9.33 1.64 -0.68
C SER A 16 8.29 0.52 -0.72
N SER A 17 8.11 -0.12 -1.88
CA SER A 17 7.17 -1.23 -2.03
C SER A 17 7.40 -2.36 -1.02
N SER A 18 8.64 -2.60 -0.58
CA SER A 18 8.98 -3.59 0.44
C SER A 18 8.47 -3.20 1.83
N ASP A 19 8.51 -1.92 2.18
CA ASP A 19 8.08 -1.41 3.48
C ASP A 19 6.54 -1.28 3.52
N PHE A 20 5.93 -0.88 2.39
CA PHE A 20 4.49 -0.98 2.18
C PHE A 20 4.01 -2.43 2.33
N LEU A 21 4.70 -3.38 1.71
CA LEU A 21 4.36 -4.80 1.83
C LEU A 21 4.41 -5.29 3.26
N ARG A 22 5.44 -4.90 4.01
CA ARG A 22 5.60 -5.28 5.40
C ARG A 22 4.45 -4.72 6.24
N SER A 23 4.21 -3.42 6.15
CA SER A 23 3.13 -2.74 6.88
C SER A 23 1.74 -3.25 6.48
N TYR A 24 1.52 -3.51 5.18
CA TYR A 24 0.28 -4.06 4.66
C TYR A 24 -0.01 -5.44 5.23
N ASN A 25 0.99 -6.32 5.31
CA ASN A 25 0.83 -7.67 5.84
C ASN A 25 0.77 -7.71 7.38
N ASP A 26 1.43 -6.75 8.05
CA ASP A 26 1.43 -6.63 9.52
C ASP A 26 0.07 -6.14 10.04
N ASP A 27 -0.53 -5.15 9.36
CA ASP A 27 -1.86 -4.60 9.69
C ASP A 27 -3.02 -5.41 9.06
N LEU A 28 -2.74 -6.58 8.50
CA LEU A 28 -3.75 -7.40 7.81
C LEU A 28 -4.45 -8.36 8.78
N PRO A 29 -5.78 -8.32 8.92
CA PRO A 29 -6.49 -9.30 9.73
C PRO A 29 -6.42 -10.70 9.11
N ALA A 30 -6.43 -11.73 9.97
CA ALA A 30 -6.43 -13.14 9.58
C ALA A 30 -7.72 -13.46 8.80
N GLY A 31 -7.61 -13.57 7.48
CA GLY A 31 -8.73 -13.78 6.56
C GLY A 31 -8.57 -13.04 5.23
N PHE A 32 -7.74 -11.99 5.21
CA PHE A 32 -7.49 -11.22 3.99
C PHE A 32 -6.31 -11.79 3.17
N PRO A 33 -6.32 -11.59 1.84
CA PRO A 33 -5.21 -11.97 0.98
C PRO A 33 -3.97 -11.13 1.28
N ARG A 34 -2.87 -11.80 1.61
CA ARG A 34 -1.57 -11.16 1.77
C ARG A 34 -1.08 -10.63 0.43
N ALA A 35 -0.60 -9.38 0.43
CA ALA A 35 0.08 -8.83 -0.73
C ALA A 35 1.50 -9.39 -0.80
N SER A 36 1.87 -9.89 -1.98
CA SER A 36 3.24 -10.29 -2.30
C SER A 36 3.94 -9.22 -3.13
N SER A 37 5.27 -9.21 -3.11
CA SER A 37 6.07 -8.24 -3.87
C SER A 37 5.78 -8.33 -5.38
N ALA A 38 5.51 -9.54 -5.88
CA ALA A 38 5.05 -9.77 -7.24
C ALA A 38 3.71 -9.07 -7.54
N LEU A 39 2.73 -9.20 -6.65
CA LEU A 39 1.41 -8.59 -6.77
C LEU A 39 1.48 -7.06 -6.71
N LEU A 40 2.28 -6.50 -5.79
CA LEU A 40 2.49 -5.05 -5.73
C LEU A 40 3.17 -4.52 -6.99
N ARG A 41 4.10 -5.29 -7.58
CA ARG A 41 4.75 -4.92 -8.84
C ARG A 41 3.78 -4.93 -10.01
N GLU A 42 2.90 -5.93 -10.08
CA GLU A 42 1.81 -5.97 -11.05
C GLU A 42 0.82 -4.83 -10.82
N PHE A 43 0.38 -4.60 -9.59
CA PHE A 43 -0.50 -3.50 -9.22
C PHE A 43 0.10 -2.17 -9.67
N LYS A 44 1.39 -1.94 -9.39
CA LYS A 44 2.09 -0.73 -9.80
C LYS A 44 2.13 -0.56 -11.31
N LYS A 45 2.36 -1.64 -12.07
CA LYS A 45 2.31 -1.60 -13.55
C LYS A 45 0.91 -1.34 -14.08
N THR A 46 -0.10 -2.02 -13.55
CA THR A 46 -1.51 -1.88 -13.96
C THR A 46 -2.07 -0.51 -13.58
N HIS A 47 -1.64 0.04 -12.44
CA HIS A 47 -2.10 1.30 -11.89
C HIS A 47 -1.01 2.37 -11.91
N GLU A 48 -0.13 2.36 -12.90
CA GLU A 48 0.98 3.33 -13.01
C GLU A 48 0.47 4.78 -13.05
N THR A 49 -0.77 4.97 -13.49
CA THR A 49 -1.50 6.24 -13.44
C THR A 49 -1.80 6.75 -12.02
N LEU A 50 -1.95 5.87 -11.02
CA LEU A 50 -2.04 6.25 -9.61
C LEU A 50 -0.70 6.76 -9.07
N PHE A 51 0.41 6.36 -9.71
CA PHE A 51 1.77 6.72 -9.34
C PHE A 51 2.32 7.92 -10.14
N LYS A 52 1.56 8.46 -11.10
CA LYS A 52 2.05 9.44 -12.10
C LYS A 52 2.63 10.74 -11.54
N HIS A 53 2.19 11.18 -10.37
CA HIS A 53 2.63 12.45 -9.78
C HIS A 53 3.75 12.33 -8.74
N THR A 54 3.91 11.14 -8.17
CA THR A 54 4.75 11.00 -6.98
C THR A 54 5.54 9.71 -6.99
N ASN A 55 5.21 8.68 -7.77
CA ASN A 55 5.87 7.36 -7.79
C ASN A 55 6.08 6.75 -6.39
N ILE A 56 5.23 7.16 -5.44
CA ILE A 56 5.36 6.89 -4.02
C ILE A 56 4.19 6.04 -3.56
N TRP A 57 4.45 5.11 -2.64
CA TRP A 57 3.40 4.36 -1.96
C TRP A 57 2.87 5.12 -0.75
N SER A 58 1.64 5.60 -0.83
CA SER A 58 0.82 5.99 0.32
C SER A 58 0.22 4.76 1.00
N LEU A 59 0.49 4.56 2.30
CA LEU A 59 -0.02 3.41 3.05
C LEU A 59 -1.54 3.33 3.01
N ASP A 60 -2.24 4.40 3.41
CA ASP A 60 -3.71 4.42 3.46
C ASP A 60 -4.35 4.32 2.06
N GLN A 61 -3.90 5.17 1.15
CA GLN A 61 -4.45 5.29 -0.21
C GLN A 61 -4.23 4.02 -1.05
N HIS A 62 -3.02 3.45 -1.01
CA HIS A 62 -2.73 2.22 -1.75
C HIS A 62 -3.19 0.97 -1.03
N ARG A 63 -3.26 0.93 0.32
CA ARG A 63 -3.78 -0.24 1.05
C ARG A 63 -5.17 -0.60 0.57
N LYS A 64 -6.08 0.38 0.55
CA LYS A 64 -7.48 0.14 0.19
C LYS A 64 -7.60 -0.32 -1.27
N LYS A 65 -6.86 0.33 -2.18
CA LYS A 65 -6.79 -0.03 -3.59
C LYS A 65 -6.18 -1.41 -3.84
N VAL A 66 -5.08 -1.75 -3.17
CA VAL A 66 -4.43 -3.06 -3.28
C VAL A 66 -5.34 -4.14 -2.72
N MET A 67 -5.99 -3.89 -1.57
CA MET A 67 -6.94 -4.85 -0.99
C MET A 67 -8.10 -5.14 -1.96
N ASP A 68 -8.76 -4.11 -2.48
CA ASP A 68 -9.84 -4.24 -3.48
C ASP A 68 -9.38 -4.96 -4.76
N TRP A 69 -8.18 -4.64 -5.23
CA TRP A 69 -7.60 -5.30 -6.39
C TRP A 69 -7.21 -6.77 -6.13
N LEU A 70 -6.77 -7.10 -4.92
CA LEU A 70 -6.46 -8.48 -4.53
C LEU A 70 -7.73 -9.32 -4.33
N THR A 71 -8.80 -8.75 -3.78
CA THR A 71 -10.09 -9.45 -3.64
C THR A 71 -10.69 -9.76 -4.99
N THR A 72 -10.67 -8.81 -5.94
CA THR A 72 -11.19 -9.03 -7.30
C THR A 72 -10.41 -10.08 -8.10
N ARG A 73 -9.11 -10.27 -7.83
CA ARG A 73 -8.29 -11.32 -8.45
C ARG A 73 -8.46 -12.71 -7.84
N ARG A 74 -8.90 -12.81 -6.58
CA ARG A 74 -9.06 -14.10 -5.88
C ARG A 74 -10.40 -14.78 -6.14
N GLU A 75 -11.37 -14.07 -6.71
CA GLU A 75 -12.68 -14.63 -7.09
C GLU A 75 -12.69 -15.32 -8.46
N LYS A 76 -11.55 -15.86 -8.92
CA LYS A 76 -11.46 -16.69 -10.13
C LYS A 76 -10.86 -18.05 -9.86
#